data_AF-Q0RL66-F1
#
_entry.id   AF-Q0RL66-F1
#
_cell.length_a   1.000
_cell.length_b   1.000
_cell.length_c   1.000
_cell.angle_alpha   90.00
_cell.angle_beta   90.00
_cell.angle_gamma   90.00
#
_symmetry.space_group_name_H-M   'P 1'
#
loop_
_entity.id
_entity.type
_entity.pdbx_description
1 polymer ?
#
loop_
_entity_poly.entity_id
_entity_poly.type
_entity_poly.pdbx_seq_one_letter_code
_entity_poly.pdbx_strand_id
1 'polypeptide(L)'
;MGPDTESFEVRGVRNGSIVTVVWDRGLLDGDPPTVDLVEVEADLLAESRRDPLQRRRDGDATTTATAATVGDPESALALVVRTLDRVVQVTTPARPRPSS
;
A
#
# COMPACT_ATOMS: atom_id res chain seq x y z
N MET A 1 -14.80 -7.42 0.83
CA MET A 1 -15.10 -6.50 1.95
C MET A 1 -13.85 -6.36 2.76
N GLY A 2 -12.83 -5.79 2.14
CA GLY A 2 -11.86 -5.01 2.87
C GLY A 2 -12.47 -3.68 3.28
N PRO A 3 -11.69 -2.85 3.97
CA PRO A 3 -12.27 -1.85 4.82
C PRO A 3 -12.74 -0.65 3.97
N ASP A 4 -14.03 -0.30 4.08
CA ASP A 4 -14.58 1.03 3.75
C ASP A 4 -13.95 2.06 4.70
N THR A 5 -12.64 2.28 4.57
CA THR A 5 -11.83 3.02 5.53
C THR A 5 -11.08 4.11 4.79
N GLU A 6 -11.22 5.33 5.32
CA GLU A 6 -10.56 6.51 4.77
C GLU A 6 -9.07 6.55 5.12
N SER A 7 -8.65 5.88 6.21
CA SER A 7 -7.24 5.80 6.62
C SER A 7 -6.92 4.55 7.47
N PHE A 8 -5.75 3.97 7.31
CA PHE A 8 -5.29 2.85 8.15
C PHE A 8 -3.83 3.01 8.56
N GLU A 9 -3.47 2.39 9.67
CA GLU A 9 -2.09 2.32 10.16
C GLU A 9 -1.68 0.85 10.29
N VAL A 10 -0.59 0.48 9.63
CA VAL A 10 0.05 -0.83 9.74
C VAL A 10 1.36 -0.67 10.48
N ARG A 11 1.50 -1.41 11.59
CA ARG A 11 2.75 -1.55 12.31
C ARG A 11 3.27 -2.96 12.10
N GLY A 12 4.54 -3.07 11.72
CA GLY A 12 5.16 -4.36 11.40
C GLY A 12 6.64 -4.38 11.71
N VAL A 13 7.27 -5.48 11.28
CA VAL A 13 8.72 -5.68 11.30
C VAL A 13 9.22 -5.75 9.87
N ARG A 14 10.32 -5.07 9.59
CA ARG A 14 11.09 -5.20 8.34
C ARG A 14 12.58 -5.14 8.65
N ASN A 15 13.35 -6.08 8.12
CA ASN A 15 14.79 -6.22 8.38
C ASN A 15 15.13 -6.23 9.89
N GLY A 16 14.24 -6.79 10.72
CA GLY A 16 14.40 -6.84 12.17
C GLY A 16 14.03 -5.56 12.94
N SER A 17 13.67 -4.47 12.26
CA SER A 17 13.25 -3.20 12.86
C SER A 17 11.73 -3.04 12.85
N ILE A 18 11.17 -2.39 13.87
CA ILE A 18 9.75 -2.02 13.89
C ILE A 18 9.55 -0.82 12.98
N VAL A 19 8.62 -0.94 12.04
CA VAL A 19 8.23 0.12 11.11
C VAL A 19 6.73 0.37 11.22
N THR A 20 6.33 1.60 10.90
CA THR A 20 4.94 2.01 10.82
C THR A 20 4.69 2.63 9.47
N VAL A 21 3.62 2.20 8.81
CA VAL A 21 3.11 2.77 7.56
C VAL A 21 1.68 3.22 7.81
N VAL A 22 1.39 4.45 7.46
CA VAL A 22 0.06 5.05 7.50
C VAL A 22 -0.38 5.25 6.06
N TRP A 23 -1.62 4.89 5.79
CA TRP A 23 -2.29 5.22 4.54
C TRP A 23 -3.48 6.12 4.85
N ASP A 24 -3.65 7.19 4.09
CA ASP A 24 -4.77 8.12 4.20
C ASP A 24 -5.22 8.54 2.79
N ARG A 25 -6.42 8.09 2.38
CA ARG A 25 -7.07 8.44 1.11
C ARG A 25 -6.13 8.43 -0.12
N GLY A 26 -5.29 7.41 -0.23
CA GLY A 26 -4.37 7.24 -1.37
C GLY A 26 -2.96 7.79 -1.15
N LEU A 27 -2.66 8.35 0.03
CA LEU A 27 -1.32 8.81 0.40
C LEU A 27 -0.69 7.87 1.42
N LEU A 28 0.58 7.51 1.21
CA LEU A 28 1.37 6.73 2.15
C LEU A 28 2.31 7.66 2.93
N ASP A 29 2.50 7.36 4.21
CA ASP A 29 3.37 8.08 5.11
C ASP A 29 3.94 7.10 6.16
N GLY A 30 5.07 7.41 6.79
CA GLY A 30 5.67 6.57 7.81
C GLY A 30 7.18 6.46 7.65
N ASP A 31 7.70 5.25 7.84
CA ASP A 31 9.12 4.93 7.64
C ASP A 31 9.51 5.12 6.15
N PRO A 32 10.37 6.11 5.80
CA PRO A 32 10.67 6.43 4.40
C PRO A 32 11.16 5.24 3.56
N PRO A 33 12.14 4.41 4.00
CA PRO A 33 12.60 3.30 3.16
C PRO A 33 11.54 2.21 2.97
N THR A 34 10.52 2.15 3.83
CA THR A 34 9.37 1.24 3.67
C THR A 34 8.30 1.82 2.78
N VAL A 35 7.98 3.11 2.92
CA VAL A 35 7.07 3.81 2.00
C VAL A 35 7.60 3.75 0.57
N ASP A 36 8.87 4.09 0.35
CA ASP A 36 9.51 4.04 -0.97
C ASP A 36 9.39 2.65 -1.60
N LEU A 37 9.59 1.58 -0.81
CA LEU A 37 9.44 0.22 -1.33
C LEU A 37 7.99 -0.10 -1.71
N VAL A 38 7.02 0.32 -0.90
CA VAL A 38 5.59 0.11 -1.19
C VAL A 38 5.21 0.81 -2.49
N GLU A 39 5.69 2.04 -2.71
CA GLU A 39 5.47 2.79 -3.95
C GLU A 39 6.10 2.09 -5.15
N VAL A 40 7.34 1.60 -5.03
CA VAL A 40 8.00 0.82 -6.08
C VAL A 40 7.24 -0.47 -6.39
N GLU A 41 6.75 -1.21 -5.37
CA GLU A 41 5.93 -2.40 -5.61
C GLU A 41 4.59 -2.07 -6.27
N ALA A 42 4.00 -0.92 -5.95
CA ALA A 42 2.81 -0.41 -6.63
C ALA A 42 3.10 -0.10 -8.10
N ASP A 43 4.24 0.52 -8.41
CA ASP A 43 4.70 0.79 -9.78
C ASP A 43 4.94 -0.51 -10.57
N LEU A 44 5.54 -1.52 -9.94
CA LEU A 44 5.79 -2.82 -10.57
C LEU A 44 4.49 -3.58 -10.85
N LEU A 45 3.54 -3.58 -9.91
CA LEU A 45 2.22 -4.17 -10.13
C LEU A 45 1.46 -3.44 -11.24
N ALA A 46 1.54 -2.11 -11.23
CA ALA A 46 0.98 -1.24 -12.24
C ALA A 46 1.51 -1.55 -13.65
N GLU A 47 2.82 -1.72 -13.80
CA GLU A 47 3.45 -2.05 -15.08
C GLU A 47 3.17 -3.50 -15.49
N SER A 48 3.16 -4.44 -14.55
CA SER A 48 2.81 -5.84 -14.85
C SER A 48 1.40 -6.00 -15.42
N ARG A 49 0.44 -5.17 -14.97
CA ARG A 49 -0.92 -5.11 -15.53
C ARG A 49 -0.97 -4.52 -16.94
N ARG A 50 0.05 -3.74 -17.33
CA ARG A 50 0.18 -3.17 -18.69
C ARG A 50 0.85 -4.13 -19.67
N ASP A 51 1.52 -5.20 -19.23
CA ASP A 51 2.11 -6.16 -20.13
C ASP A 51 1.03 -6.84 -21.01
N PRO A 52 1.08 -6.73 -22.34
CA PRO A 52 0.09 -7.30 -23.26
C PRO A 52 -0.01 -8.84 -23.18
N LEU A 53 1.00 -9.55 -22.68
CA LEU A 53 0.92 -10.99 -22.42
C LEU A 53 0.11 -11.30 -21.14
N GLN A 54 0.13 -10.41 -20.15
CA GLN A 54 -0.69 -10.53 -18.92
C GLN A 54 -2.11 -9.95 -19.09
N ARG A 55 -2.31 -8.92 -19.92
CA ARG A 55 -3.64 -8.34 -20.23
C ARG A 55 -4.65 -9.33 -20.81
N ARG A 56 -4.19 -10.43 -21.43
CA ARG A 56 -5.11 -11.50 -21.88
C ARG A 56 -5.80 -12.23 -20.73
N ARG A 57 -5.26 -12.11 -19.52
CA ARG A 57 -5.79 -12.75 -18.31
C ARG A 57 -6.71 -11.83 -17.52
N ASP A 58 -6.41 -10.54 -17.48
CA ASP A 58 -7.14 -9.55 -16.67
C ASP A 58 -7.39 -8.26 -17.50
N GLY A 59 -8.67 -7.89 -17.67
CA GLY A 59 -9.14 -6.89 -18.63
C GLY A 59 -8.64 -5.44 -18.43
N ASP A 60 -8.74 -4.68 -19.53
CA ASP A 60 -8.08 -3.41 -19.86
C ASP A 60 -8.47 -2.20 -18.98
N ALA A 61 -7.47 -1.50 -18.41
CA ALA A 61 -7.61 -0.13 -17.91
C ALA A 61 -6.26 0.60 -17.89
N THR A 62 -6.16 1.69 -18.64
CA THR A 62 -4.97 2.55 -18.77
C THR A 62 -5.22 3.91 -18.13
N THR A 63 -4.75 4.17 -16.90
CA THR A 63 -4.21 5.48 -16.43
C THR A 63 -3.50 5.28 -15.07
N THR A 64 -2.35 5.95 -14.86
CA THR A 64 -1.56 6.07 -13.60
C THR A 64 -1.73 4.93 -12.58
N ALA A 65 -1.20 3.76 -12.91
CA ALA A 65 -1.58 2.54 -12.21
C ALA A 65 -1.01 2.43 -10.76
N THR A 66 0.00 3.22 -10.39
CA THR A 66 0.47 3.40 -9.01
C THR A 66 -0.58 4.10 -8.15
N ALA A 67 -1.09 5.23 -8.65
CA ALA A 67 -2.16 6.00 -8.00
C ALA A 67 -3.47 5.20 -7.92
N ALA A 68 -3.73 4.31 -8.89
CA ALA A 68 -4.87 3.41 -8.85
C ALA A 68 -4.70 2.30 -7.80
N THR A 69 -3.48 1.79 -7.60
CA THR A 69 -3.21 0.68 -6.66
C THR A 69 -3.12 1.18 -5.21
N VAL A 70 -2.53 2.36 -4.98
CA VAL A 70 -2.51 3.00 -3.66
C VAL A 70 -3.81 3.74 -3.39
N GLY A 71 -4.56 4.18 -4.41
CA GLY A 71 -5.85 4.86 -4.24
C GLY A 71 -6.98 3.96 -3.73
N ASP A 72 -6.87 2.64 -3.93
CA ASP A 72 -7.81 1.66 -3.38
C ASP A 72 -7.31 1.14 -2.01
N PRO A 73 -8.10 1.28 -0.93
CA PRO A 73 -7.66 0.92 0.42
C PRO A 73 -7.32 -0.57 0.58
N GLU A 74 -8.06 -1.46 -0.09
CA GLU A 74 -7.80 -2.90 -0.02
C GLU A 74 -6.47 -3.26 -0.68
N SER A 75 -6.24 -2.71 -1.88
CA SER A 75 -5.00 -2.89 -2.64
C SER A 75 -3.79 -2.27 -1.92
N ALA A 76 -3.95 -1.08 -1.35
CA ALA A 76 -2.92 -0.41 -0.56
C ALA A 76 -2.57 -1.24 0.68
N LEU A 77 -3.56 -1.75 1.42
CA LEU A 77 -3.32 -2.60 2.58
C LEU A 77 -2.60 -3.89 2.19
N ALA A 78 -3.04 -4.55 1.12
CA ALA A 78 -2.40 -5.78 0.64
C ALA A 78 -0.94 -5.55 0.24
N LEU A 79 -0.64 -4.43 -0.41
CA LEU A 79 0.72 -4.00 -0.73
C LEU A 79 1.57 -3.81 0.54
N VAL A 80 1.09 -3.01 1.48
CA VAL A 80 1.81 -2.75 2.73
C VAL A 80 2.09 -4.06 3.48
N VAL A 81 1.08 -4.92 3.65
CA VAL A 81 1.23 -6.23 4.29
C VAL A 81 2.27 -7.09 3.59
N ARG A 82 2.33 -7.07 2.26
CA ARG A 82 3.30 -7.84 1.46
C ARG A 82 4.73 -7.33 1.61
N THR A 83 4.95 -6.03 1.83
CA THR A 83 6.29 -5.45 1.99
C THR A 83 6.92 -5.67 3.36
N LEU A 84 6.12 -6.03 4.36
CA LEU A 84 6.58 -6.25 5.73
C LEU A 84 6.92 -7.74 5.92
N ASP A 85 8.03 -8.03 6.63
CA ASP A 85 8.38 -9.41 6.99
C ASP A 85 7.32 -10.02 7.91
N ARG A 86 6.76 -9.18 8.79
CA ARG A 86 5.69 -9.55 9.71
C ARG A 86 4.83 -8.35 10.05
N VAL A 87 3.51 -8.52 9.98
CA VAL A 87 2.56 -7.55 10.52
C VAL A 87 2.36 -7.80 12.02
N VAL A 88 2.47 -6.74 12.81
CA VAL A 88 2.25 -6.78 14.26
C VAL A 88 0.85 -6.29 14.60
N GLN A 89 0.40 -5.21 13.97
CA GLN A 89 -0.90 -4.59 14.23
C GLN A 89 -1.39 -3.84 13.00
N VAL A 90 -2.70 -3.91 12.75
CA VAL A 90 -3.41 -3.05 11.79
C VAL A 90 -4.47 -2.30 12.58
N THR A 91 -4.54 -0.98 12.40
CA THR A 91 -5.51 -0.11 13.09
C THR A 91 -6.33 0.65 12.05
N THR A 92 -7.65 0.58 12.18
CA THR A 92 -8.63 1.27 11.33
C THR A 92 -9.68 2.00 12.19
N PRO A 93 -9.86 3.33 12.06
CA PRO A 93 -9.05 4.25 11.25
C PRO A 93 -7.63 4.43 11.82
N ALA A 94 -6.72 5.03 11.03
CA ALA A 94 -5.37 5.37 11.49
C ALA A 94 -5.41 6.26 12.75
N ARG A 95 -4.43 6.11 13.65
CA ARG A 95 -4.38 6.96 14.85
C ARG A 95 -4.04 8.41 14.45
N PRO A 96 -4.75 9.43 14.96
CA PRO A 96 -4.37 10.82 14.72
C PRO A 96 -2.97 11.08 15.28
N ARG A 97 -2.05 11.54 14.42
CA ARG A 97 -0.72 11.98 14.85
C ARG A 97 -0.88 13.28 15.64
N PRO A 98 -0.27 13.43 16.82
CA PRO A 98 -0.26 14.71 17.51
C PRO A 98 0.51 15.71 16.66
N SER A 99 -0.16 16.78 16.23
CA SER A 99 0.47 17.91 15.55
C SER A 99 1.54 18.50 16.49
N SER A 100 2.79 18.50 16.04
CA SER A 100 3.90 19.17 16.75
C SER A 100 4.35 20.40 16.00
#